data_AF-A0A3S0AW91-F1
#
_entry.id   AF-A0A3S0AW91-F1
#
_cell.length_a   1.000
_cell.length_b   1.000
_cell.length_c   1.000
_cell.angle_alpha   90.00
_cell.angle_beta   90.00
_cell.angle_gamma   90.00
#
_symmetry.space_group_name_H-M   'P 1'
#
loop_
_entity.id
_entity.type
_entity.pdbx_description
1 polymer ?
#
loop_
_entity_poly.entity_id
_entity_poly.type
_entity_poly.pdbx_seq_one_letter_code
_entity_poly.pdbx_strand_id
1 'polypeptide(L)'
;MDSKKAKEVLDKIVGQVFGFQNPLSLEEALQKFAFDVKLPQQVFDLSGKPTWAQSTNPTKFITFLDALNMPEGHYTRPARQLNDIEDILSAWAEINEMATERVLESLNVAESDCVYNSEDVYRSQTVNRAKNVLFSDTISDAEFILASQRSEASTFCIRLEDSAKCSNSFNVQWCNSIINCFFISDANTLQDCMFTSHMNNKRFMVANMQYDEAEYMRLRDIVARWILTG
;
A
#
# COMPACT_ATOMS: atom_id res chain seq x y z
N MET A 1 9.31 -3.56 9.37
CA MET A 1 8.77 -2.60 10.35
C MET A 1 8.09 -3.41 11.43
N ASP A 2 8.30 -3.15 12.71
CA ASP A 2 7.49 -3.81 13.74
C ASP A 2 6.08 -3.17 13.83
N SER A 3 5.15 -3.84 14.51
CA SER A 3 3.76 -3.38 14.62
C SER A 3 3.60 -2.10 15.47
N LYS A 4 4.53 -1.79 16.37
CA LYS A 4 4.53 -0.53 17.14
C LYS A 4 4.90 0.63 16.23
N LYS A 5 5.97 0.48 15.45
CA LYS A 5 6.44 1.47 14.47
C LYS A 5 5.45 1.63 13.30
N ALA A 6 4.78 0.56 12.86
CA ALA A 6 3.66 0.65 11.92
C ALA A 6 2.47 1.43 12.50
N LYS A 7 2.13 1.23 13.80
CA LYS A 7 1.10 2.01 14.50
C LYS A 7 1.49 3.48 14.64
N GLU A 8 2.76 3.79 14.91
CA GLU A 8 3.27 5.18 14.92
C GLU A 8 3.14 5.86 13.54
N VAL A 9 3.39 5.14 12.45
CA VAL A 9 3.17 5.63 11.08
C VAL A 9 1.67 5.85 10.82
N LEU A 10 0.81 4.91 11.19
CA LEU A 10 -0.65 5.04 11.07
C LEU A 10 -1.17 6.25 11.85
N ASP A 11 -0.71 6.43 13.08
CA ASP A 11 -1.12 7.53 13.98
C ASP A 11 -0.67 8.88 13.44
N LYS A 12 0.50 8.95 12.80
CA LYS A 12 0.96 10.14 12.08
C LYS A 12 0.10 10.40 10.83
N ILE A 13 -0.19 9.38 10.01
CA ILE A 13 -1.02 9.53 8.80
C ILE A 13 -2.42 10.04 9.17
N VAL A 14 -3.12 9.34 10.06
CA VAL A 14 -4.47 9.74 10.52
C VAL A 14 -4.44 11.11 11.20
N GLY A 15 -3.43 11.40 12.02
CA GLY A 15 -3.25 12.71 12.65
C GLY A 15 -3.12 13.86 11.65
N GLN A 16 -2.32 13.69 10.58
CA GLN A 16 -2.16 14.71 9.53
C GLN A 16 -3.39 14.83 8.61
N VAL A 17 -4.05 13.71 8.30
CA VAL A 17 -5.21 13.69 7.37
C VAL A 17 -6.48 14.23 8.04
N PHE A 18 -6.80 13.76 9.26
CA PHE A 18 -8.06 14.08 9.96
C PHE A 18 -7.95 15.27 10.91
N GLY A 19 -6.75 15.57 11.44
CA GLY A 19 -6.58 16.52 12.55
C GLY A 19 -6.97 15.94 13.93
N PHE A 20 -7.24 14.64 14.01
CA PHE A 20 -7.60 13.93 15.24
C PHE A 20 -6.56 12.87 15.60
N GLN A 21 -6.39 12.61 16.91
CA GLN A 21 -5.66 11.43 17.36
C GLN A 21 -6.36 10.18 16.82
N ASN A 22 -5.59 9.26 16.24
CA ASN A 22 -6.11 8.02 15.68
C ASN A 22 -6.74 7.12 16.76
N PRO A 23 -8.04 6.75 16.65
CA PRO A 23 -8.64 5.76 17.53
C PRO A 23 -8.38 4.31 17.08
N LEU A 24 -8.00 4.08 15.82
CA LEU A 24 -7.95 2.77 15.18
C LEU A 24 -6.66 2.00 15.49
N SER A 25 -6.77 0.71 15.76
CA SER A 25 -5.66 -0.24 15.66
C SER A 25 -5.24 -0.47 14.20
N LEU A 26 -4.12 -1.18 14.00
CA LEU A 26 -3.67 -1.59 12.65
C LEU A 26 -4.68 -2.47 11.93
N GLU A 27 -5.33 -3.39 12.64
CA GLU A 27 -6.30 -4.34 12.06
C GLU A 27 -7.64 -3.64 11.74
N GLU A 28 -8.10 -2.71 12.58
CA GLU A 28 -9.27 -1.89 12.26
C GLU A 28 -8.99 -0.96 11.06
N ALA A 29 -7.81 -0.33 11.00
CA ALA A 29 -7.42 0.48 9.85
C ALA A 29 -7.27 -0.34 8.56
N LEU A 30 -6.73 -1.57 8.65
CA LEU A 30 -6.68 -2.53 7.54
C LEU A 30 -8.09 -2.84 7.02
N GLN A 31 -8.97 -3.33 7.89
CA GLN A 31 -10.33 -3.75 7.52
C GLN A 31 -11.19 -2.59 7.03
N LYS A 32 -10.98 -1.39 7.56
CA LYS A 32 -11.78 -0.20 7.23
C LYS A 32 -11.30 0.53 5.97
N PHE A 33 -10.01 0.45 5.64
CA PHE A 33 -9.42 1.26 4.56
C PHE A 33 -8.83 0.45 3.41
N ALA A 34 -8.31 -0.76 3.64
CA ALA A 34 -7.58 -1.55 2.66
C ALA A 34 -8.31 -2.86 2.27
N PHE A 35 -9.63 -2.91 2.42
CA PHE A 35 -10.46 -4.11 2.24
C PHE A 35 -10.46 -4.68 0.80
N ASP A 36 -10.13 -3.85 -0.19
CA ASP A 36 -10.06 -4.18 -1.62
C ASP A 36 -8.62 -4.10 -2.20
N VAL A 37 -7.63 -3.77 -1.37
CA VAL A 37 -6.22 -3.70 -1.79
C VAL A 37 -5.66 -5.12 -1.89
N LYS A 38 -5.02 -5.44 -3.01
CA LYS A 38 -4.34 -6.72 -3.20
C LYS A 38 -3.04 -6.78 -2.36
N LEU A 39 -3.16 -7.12 -1.09
CA LEU A 39 -2.02 -7.25 -0.19
C LEU A 39 -1.29 -8.59 -0.34
N PRO A 40 0.02 -8.64 -0.01
CA PRO A 40 0.76 -9.90 0.07
C PRO A 40 0.11 -10.85 1.08
N GLN A 41 0.19 -12.15 0.78
CA GLN A 41 -0.39 -13.20 1.60
C GLN A 41 0.70 -13.95 2.36
N GLN A 42 0.36 -14.43 3.57
CA GLN A 42 1.25 -15.32 4.31
C GLN A 42 1.27 -16.71 3.68
N VAL A 43 2.47 -17.21 3.42
CA VAL A 43 2.77 -18.58 2.95
C VAL A 43 3.86 -19.18 3.84
N PHE A 44 4.25 -20.43 3.61
CA PHE A 44 5.33 -21.09 4.35
C PHE A 44 6.53 -21.40 3.45
N ASP A 45 7.74 -21.11 3.94
CA ASP A 45 8.99 -21.44 3.25
C ASP A 45 9.30 -22.95 3.28
N LEU A 46 10.33 -23.39 2.55
CA LEU A 46 10.81 -24.77 2.55
C LEU A 46 11.26 -25.31 3.93
N SER A 47 11.48 -24.42 4.92
CA SER A 47 11.79 -24.79 6.31
C SER A 47 10.58 -24.76 7.25
N GLY A 48 9.39 -24.43 6.73
CA GLY A 48 8.14 -24.33 7.49
C GLY A 48 7.95 -23.01 8.24
N LYS A 49 8.76 -21.97 7.97
CA LYS A 49 8.57 -20.64 8.57
C LYS A 49 7.52 -19.84 7.80
N PRO A 50 6.69 -19.01 8.46
CA PRO A 50 5.81 -18.08 7.77
C PRO A 50 6.63 -16.99 7.06
N THR A 51 6.27 -16.70 5.81
CA THR A 51 6.86 -15.65 4.96
C THR A 51 5.78 -15.03 4.06
N TRP A 52 6.08 -13.97 3.32
CA TRP A 52 5.08 -13.15 2.62
C TRP A 52 5.28 -13.07 1.11
N ALA A 53 4.21 -13.35 0.35
CA ALA A 53 4.24 -13.50 -1.09
C ALA A 53 3.10 -12.75 -1.80
N GLN A 54 3.41 -12.11 -2.93
CA GLN A 54 2.45 -11.49 -3.84
C GLN A 54 1.52 -12.48 -4.58
N SER A 55 1.86 -13.78 -4.56
CA SER A 55 1.06 -14.85 -5.17
C SER A 55 1.18 -16.14 -4.37
N THR A 56 0.03 -16.78 -4.14
CA THR A 56 -0.12 -18.08 -3.50
C THR A 56 -0.25 -19.24 -4.50
N ASN A 57 -0.12 -18.96 -5.81
CA ASN A 57 -0.20 -19.97 -6.87
C ASN A 57 0.99 -20.97 -6.87
N PRO A 58 2.24 -20.56 -6.53
CA PRO A 58 3.34 -21.51 -6.37
C PRO A 58 3.14 -22.45 -5.18
N THR A 59 3.70 -23.67 -5.28
CA THR A 59 3.61 -24.70 -4.22
C THR A 59 4.90 -24.83 -3.39
N LYS A 60 5.93 -24.05 -3.72
CA LYS A 60 7.22 -23.99 -3.04
C LYS A 60 7.64 -22.53 -2.90
N PHE A 61 8.06 -22.15 -1.70
CA PHE A 61 8.48 -20.79 -1.37
C PHE A 61 9.82 -20.78 -0.62
N ILE A 62 10.62 -19.76 -0.89
CA ILE A 62 11.92 -19.53 -0.26
C ILE A 62 12.09 -18.02 -0.06
N THR A 63 12.65 -17.56 1.06
CA THR A 63 12.91 -16.12 1.19
C THR A 63 13.95 -15.69 0.15
N PHE A 64 13.81 -14.49 -0.41
CA PHE A 64 14.75 -14.00 -1.41
C PHE A 64 16.19 -13.94 -0.86
N LEU A 65 16.35 -13.69 0.45
CA LEU A 65 17.65 -13.73 1.11
C LEU A 65 18.22 -15.16 1.19
N ASP A 66 17.41 -16.16 1.56
CA ASP A 66 17.87 -17.56 1.59
C ASP A 66 18.22 -18.05 0.18
N ALA A 67 17.44 -17.68 -0.84
CA ALA A 67 17.70 -18.02 -2.24
C ALA A 67 19.04 -17.47 -2.76
N LEU A 68 19.41 -16.24 -2.37
CA LEU A 68 20.72 -15.66 -2.69
C LEU A 68 21.89 -16.32 -1.93
N ASN A 69 21.63 -16.97 -0.79
CA ASN A 69 22.64 -17.63 0.04
C ASN A 69 22.67 -19.16 -0.14
N MET A 70 21.93 -19.71 -1.10
CA MET A 70 21.97 -21.14 -1.41
C MET A 70 23.37 -21.59 -1.86
N PRO A 71 23.83 -22.79 -1.46
CA PRO A 71 25.18 -23.26 -1.77
C PRO A 71 25.34 -23.56 -3.27
N GLU A 72 26.59 -23.50 -3.75
CA GLU A 72 26.92 -23.85 -5.12
C GLU A 72 26.39 -25.25 -5.49
N GLY A 73 25.75 -25.36 -6.65
CA GLY A 73 25.12 -26.60 -7.11
C GLY A 73 23.72 -26.89 -6.55
N HIS A 74 23.16 -26.07 -5.64
CA HIS A 74 21.83 -26.32 -5.07
C HIS A 74 20.72 -26.53 -6.12
N TYR A 75 20.70 -25.71 -7.16
CA TYR A 75 19.75 -25.81 -8.29
C TYR A 75 20.22 -26.73 -9.42
N THR A 76 21.43 -27.28 -9.35
CA THR A 76 21.98 -28.17 -10.37
C THR A 76 21.41 -29.59 -10.22
N ARG A 77 21.05 -30.21 -11.33
CA ARG A 77 20.61 -31.61 -11.41
C ARG A 77 21.44 -32.35 -12.47
N PRO A 78 21.74 -33.65 -12.31
CA PRO A 78 22.40 -34.43 -13.35
C PRO A 78 21.49 -34.53 -14.58
N ALA A 79 22.10 -34.56 -15.78
CA ALA A 79 21.34 -34.74 -17.01
C ALA A 79 20.64 -36.11 -17.02
N ARG A 80 19.36 -36.12 -17.36
CA ARG A 80 18.55 -37.33 -17.56
C ARG A 80 17.79 -37.26 -18.88
N GLN A 81 17.31 -38.41 -19.35
CA GLN A 81 16.40 -38.47 -20.49
C GLN A 81 15.06 -37.81 -20.13
N LEU A 82 14.51 -37.03 -21.06
CA LEU A 82 13.21 -36.39 -20.98
C LEU A 82 12.49 -36.74 -22.30
N ASN A 83 11.30 -37.34 -22.23
CA ASN A 83 10.63 -37.96 -23.38
C ASN A 83 9.45 -37.12 -23.89
N ASP A 84 8.79 -36.42 -22.98
CA ASP A 84 7.55 -35.66 -23.18
C ASP A 84 7.56 -34.36 -22.35
N ILE A 85 6.42 -33.67 -22.26
CA ILE A 85 6.30 -32.43 -21.50
C ILE A 85 6.13 -32.69 -19.99
N GLU A 86 5.58 -33.84 -19.62
CA GLU A 86 5.40 -34.31 -18.24
C GLU A 86 6.75 -34.56 -17.54
N ASP A 87 7.72 -35.17 -18.23
CA ASP A 87 9.12 -35.31 -17.79
C ASP A 87 9.78 -33.95 -17.52
N ILE A 88 9.56 -32.99 -18.42
CA ILE A 88 10.11 -31.62 -18.33
C ILE A 88 9.47 -30.86 -17.18
N LEU A 89 8.14 -30.90 -17.04
CA LEU A 89 7.40 -30.25 -15.95
C LEU A 89 7.75 -30.85 -14.59
N SER A 90 8.00 -32.16 -14.54
CA SER A 90 8.47 -32.84 -13.32
C SER A 90 9.89 -32.41 -12.94
N ALA A 91 10.80 -32.32 -13.92
CA ALA A 91 12.16 -31.80 -13.69
C ALA A 91 12.16 -30.33 -13.25
N TRP A 92 11.27 -29.51 -13.82
CA TRP A 92 11.07 -28.12 -13.40
C TRP A 92 10.52 -28.04 -11.97
N ALA A 93 9.53 -28.85 -11.61
CA ALA A 93 8.93 -28.89 -10.28
C ALA A 93 9.93 -29.28 -9.16
N GLU A 94 11.04 -29.94 -9.48
CA GLU A 94 12.13 -30.20 -8.52
C GLU A 94 12.84 -28.93 -8.03
N ILE A 95 12.95 -27.90 -8.88
CA ILE A 95 13.76 -26.68 -8.65
C ILE A 95 12.97 -25.37 -8.70
N ASN A 96 11.71 -25.38 -9.14
CA ASN A 96 10.85 -24.21 -9.24
C ASN A 96 10.37 -23.73 -7.86
N GLU A 97 11.15 -22.86 -7.24
CA GLU A 97 10.87 -22.21 -5.95
C GLU A 97 10.54 -20.74 -6.18
N MET A 98 9.46 -20.24 -5.59
CA MET A 98 9.10 -18.83 -5.65
C MET A 98 9.81 -18.04 -4.54
N ALA A 99 10.58 -17.03 -4.93
CA ALA A 99 11.16 -16.09 -3.98
C ALA A 99 10.08 -15.21 -3.32
N THR A 100 10.03 -15.24 -1.99
CA THR A 100 9.19 -14.40 -1.12
C THR A 100 10.00 -13.28 -0.47
N GLU A 101 9.34 -12.28 0.10
CA GLU A 101 9.99 -11.14 0.77
C GLU A 101 11.14 -10.55 -0.09
N ARG A 102 10.84 -10.27 -1.36
CA ARG A 102 11.80 -9.74 -2.34
C ARG A 102 12.14 -8.29 -2.01
N VAL A 103 13.03 -8.11 -1.04
CA VAL A 103 13.46 -6.83 -0.48
C VAL A 103 14.89 -6.50 -0.92
N LEU A 104 15.08 -5.37 -1.63
CA LEU A 104 16.39 -4.85 -2.02
C LEU A 104 16.59 -3.42 -1.53
N GLU A 105 17.79 -3.11 -1.05
CA GLU A 105 18.25 -1.74 -0.73
C GLU A 105 17.27 -0.95 0.17
N SER A 106 16.53 -1.67 1.03
CA SER A 106 15.41 -1.14 1.81
C SER A 106 15.59 -1.38 3.30
N LEU A 107 15.03 -0.49 4.12
CA LEU A 107 15.13 -0.52 5.57
C LEU A 107 13.75 -0.70 6.21
N ASN A 108 13.73 -1.38 7.36
CA ASN A 108 12.51 -1.60 8.15
C ASN A 108 11.32 -2.14 7.33
N VAL A 109 11.52 -3.13 6.46
CA VAL A 109 10.41 -3.82 5.76
C VAL A 109 9.84 -4.93 6.65
N ALA A 110 8.54 -5.25 6.55
CA ALA A 110 7.93 -6.46 7.14
C ALA A 110 6.59 -6.79 6.48
N GLU A 111 6.18 -8.07 6.54
CA GLU A 111 4.92 -8.59 5.96
C GLU A 111 4.75 -8.29 4.46
N SER A 112 5.85 -7.99 3.74
CA SER A 112 5.83 -7.32 2.43
C SER A 112 6.71 -8.01 1.39
N ASP A 113 6.39 -7.84 0.11
CA ASP A 113 7.07 -8.50 -1.02
C ASP A 113 7.24 -7.53 -2.20
N CYS A 114 8.27 -7.70 -3.04
CA CYS A 114 8.67 -6.72 -4.07
C CYS A 114 8.85 -5.29 -3.50
N VAL A 115 9.81 -5.11 -2.58
CA VAL A 115 10.12 -3.79 -1.97
C VAL A 115 11.55 -3.36 -2.31
N TYR A 116 11.70 -2.18 -2.89
CA TYR A 116 12.94 -1.70 -3.51
C TYR A 116 13.26 -0.27 -3.06
N ASN A 117 14.50 0.00 -2.65
CA ASN A 117 14.98 1.35 -2.30
C ASN A 117 14.07 2.13 -1.30
N SER A 118 13.39 1.44 -0.38
CA SER A 118 12.29 1.99 0.44
C SER A 118 12.52 1.88 1.95
N GLU A 119 11.80 2.66 2.77
CA GLU A 119 11.95 2.70 4.23
C GLU A 119 10.60 2.64 4.96
N ASP A 120 10.54 1.93 6.10
CA ASP A 120 9.34 1.82 6.94
C ASP A 120 8.10 1.32 6.15
N VAL A 121 8.20 0.10 5.63
CA VAL A 121 7.15 -0.55 4.81
C VAL A 121 6.53 -1.73 5.58
N TYR A 122 5.20 -1.80 5.61
CA TYR A 122 4.45 -2.86 6.32
C TYR A 122 3.27 -3.38 5.50
N ARG A 123 3.15 -4.72 5.46
CA ARG A 123 2.05 -5.49 4.85
C ARG A 123 1.61 -4.93 3.49
N SER A 124 2.57 -4.71 2.60
CA SER A 124 2.43 -4.03 1.29
C SER A 124 3.21 -4.77 0.20
N GLN A 125 2.94 -4.49 -1.09
CA GLN A 125 3.71 -5.08 -2.18
C GLN A 125 4.03 -4.11 -3.33
N THR A 126 5.03 -4.44 -4.15
CA THR A 126 5.41 -3.66 -5.34
C THR A 126 5.76 -2.19 -5.00
N VAL A 127 6.62 -1.98 -3.99
CA VAL A 127 6.97 -0.65 -3.46
C VAL A 127 8.37 -0.24 -3.90
N ASN A 128 8.56 0.99 -4.39
CA ASN A 128 9.80 1.49 -4.97
C ASN A 128 10.09 2.95 -4.55
N ARG A 129 11.29 3.24 -4.02
CA ARG A 129 11.70 4.60 -3.58
C ARG A 129 10.70 5.32 -2.66
N ALA A 130 9.98 4.57 -1.83
CA ALA A 130 8.90 5.11 -0.99
C ALA A 130 9.23 5.03 0.51
N LYS A 131 8.56 5.84 1.33
CA LYS A 131 8.75 5.87 2.79
C LYS A 131 7.44 5.85 3.56
N ASN A 132 7.42 5.23 4.73
CA ASN A 132 6.26 5.21 5.63
C ASN A 132 4.99 4.68 4.90
N VAL A 133 5.06 3.44 4.41
CA VAL A 133 4.03 2.80 3.55
C VAL A 133 3.36 1.63 4.28
N LEU A 134 2.03 1.66 4.32
CA LEU A 134 1.18 0.68 4.99
C LEU A 134 0.10 0.14 4.00
N PHE A 135 -0.19 -1.16 4.05
CA PHE A 135 -1.34 -1.79 3.36
C PHE A 135 -1.54 -1.34 1.90
N SER A 136 -0.49 -1.35 1.06
CA SER A 136 -0.54 -0.79 -0.30
C SER A 136 0.06 -1.70 -1.38
N ASP A 137 -0.31 -1.49 -2.65
CA ASP A 137 0.26 -2.15 -3.85
C ASP A 137 0.75 -1.12 -4.88
N THR A 138 1.89 -1.37 -5.51
CA THR A 138 2.38 -0.64 -6.71
C THR A 138 2.59 0.86 -6.43
N ILE A 139 3.51 1.15 -5.50
CA ILE A 139 3.79 2.51 -5.01
C ILE A 139 5.20 2.93 -5.41
N SER A 140 5.33 4.07 -6.10
CA SER A 140 6.62 4.70 -6.45
C SER A 140 6.72 6.12 -5.89
N ASP A 141 7.92 6.53 -5.47
CA ASP A 141 8.30 7.93 -5.17
C ASP A 141 7.37 8.69 -4.20
N ALA A 142 6.84 7.99 -3.18
CA ALA A 142 5.79 8.51 -2.29
C ALA A 142 6.15 8.42 -0.79
N GLU A 143 5.52 9.27 0.05
CA GLU A 143 5.66 9.20 1.51
C GLU A 143 4.31 9.33 2.25
N PHE A 144 4.17 8.64 3.39
CA PHE A 144 2.99 8.65 4.26
C PHE A 144 1.72 8.13 3.54
N ILE A 145 1.81 6.86 3.14
CA ILE A 145 0.80 6.16 2.35
C ILE A 145 0.18 5.02 3.16
N LEU A 146 -1.15 4.94 3.16
CA LEU A 146 -1.95 3.83 3.67
C LEU A 146 -2.99 3.47 2.61
N ALA A 147 -3.30 2.18 2.43
CA ALA A 147 -4.43 1.73 1.60
C ALA A 147 -4.42 2.26 0.16
N SER A 148 -3.26 2.17 -0.52
CA SER A 148 -3.08 2.68 -1.88
C SER A 148 -2.86 1.57 -2.89
N GLN A 149 -3.27 1.82 -4.13
CA GLN A 149 -2.89 1.06 -5.32
C GLN A 149 -2.26 2.05 -6.32
N ARG A 150 -1.25 1.65 -7.11
CA ARG A 150 -0.71 2.37 -8.30
C ARG A 150 -0.48 3.89 -8.14
N SER A 151 0.66 4.36 -7.60
CA SER A 151 0.89 5.82 -7.41
C SER A 151 2.34 6.26 -7.69
N GLU A 152 2.54 7.48 -8.21
CA GLU A 152 3.87 8.09 -8.48
C GLU A 152 4.11 9.47 -7.81
N ALA A 153 3.11 10.10 -7.16
CA ALA A 153 3.33 11.31 -6.32
C ALA A 153 2.15 11.65 -5.38
N SER A 154 2.39 11.75 -4.07
CA SER A 154 1.45 12.28 -3.05
C SER A 154 2.07 12.46 -1.66
N THR A 155 1.48 13.32 -0.82
CA THR A 155 1.51 13.31 0.66
C THR A 155 0.23 13.97 1.19
N PHE A 156 -0.37 13.64 2.34
CA PHE A 156 -0.37 12.38 3.09
C PHE A 156 -1.72 11.68 2.82
N CYS A 157 -1.74 10.35 2.72
CA CYS A 157 -2.85 9.63 2.09
C CYS A 157 -3.27 8.34 2.83
N ILE A 158 -4.58 8.19 3.05
CA ILE A 158 -5.26 6.88 3.22
C ILE A 158 -6.03 6.62 1.92
N ARG A 159 -5.27 6.30 0.86
CA ARG A 159 -5.55 6.69 -0.52
C ARG A 159 -4.50 6.18 -1.53
N LEU A 160 -4.97 5.47 -2.56
CA LEU A 160 -5.15 6.00 -3.93
C LEU A 160 -4.13 5.88 -5.10
N GLU A 161 -4.76 5.58 -6.23
CA GLU A 161 -4.27 5.57 -7.63
C GLU A 161 -3.97 6.93 -8.30
N ASP A 162 -2.78 6.97 -8.91
CA ASP A 162 -2.39 7.61 -10.17
C ASP A 162 -2.39 9.17 -10.19
N SER A 163 -2.01 9.80 -9.09
CA SER A 163 -2.03 11.27 -8.94
C SER A 163 -0.92 12.03 -9.71
N ALA A 164 -1.27 13.20 -10.27
CA ALA A 164 -0.31 14.21 -10.75
C ALA A 164 -0.13 15.43 -9.81
N LYS A 165 -1.02 15.63 -8.81
CA LYS A 165 -0.74 16.32 -7.50
C LYS A 165 -1.93 16.23 -6.53
N CYS A 166 -1.66 16.32 -5.22
CA CYS A 166 -2.59 16.00 -4.13
C CYS A 166 -2.18 16.63 -2.77
N SER A 167 -3.08 16.80 -1.79
CA SER A 167 -2.71 17.06 -0.37
C SER A 167 -3.80 16.78 0.70
N ASN A 168 -3.36 16.38 1.90
CA ASN A 168 -4.14 16.11 3.14
C ASN A 168 -5.42 15.28 2.93
N SER A 169 -5.33 13.95 2.76
CA SER A 169 -6.41 13.23 2.06
C SER A 169 -6.82 11.80 2.52
N PHE A 170 -8.14 11.53 2.45
CA PHE A 170 -8.79 10.20 2.42
C PHE A 170 -9.94 10.26 1.38
N ASN A 171 -9.91 9.45 0.29
CA ASN A 171 -10.81 9.33 -0.92
C ASN A 171 -10.08 9.03 -2.29
N VAL A 172 -10.15 9.88 -3.35
CA VAL A 172 -9.87 9.55 -4.79
C VAL A 172 -9.13 10.69 -5.59
N GLN A 173 -8.56 10.68 -6.85
CA GLN A 173 -8.02 9.69 -7.86
C GLN A 173 -7.11 10.39 -8.95
N TRP A 174 -7.02 9.93 -10.22
CA TRP A 174 -6.00 10.22 -11.30
C TRP A 174 -6.01 11.70 -11.76
N CYS A 175 -5.59 12.62 -10.88
CA CYS A 175 -5.95 14.04 -10.94
C CYS A 175 -4.77 15.00 -11.15
N ASN A 176 -5.02 16.08 -11.90
CA ASN A 176 -4.02 17.06 -12.34
C ASN A 176 -3.48 17.98 -11.21
N SER A 177 -4.23 18.17 -10.11
CA SER A 177 -3.80 18.82 -8.86
C SER A 177 -4.91 18.72 -7.79
N ILE A 178 -4.62 18.49 -6.49
CA ILE A 178 -5.60 18.54 -5.37
C ILE A 178 -5.08 19.17 -4.05
N ILE A 179 -5.94 19.96 -3.38
CA ILE A 179 -5.82 20.56 -2.03
C ILE A 179 -7.25 20.76 -1.50
N ASN A 180 -7.71 20.41 -0.29
CA ASN A 180 -7.18 19.69 0.89
C ASN A 180 -8.42 18.97 1.53
N CYS A 181 -8.38 17.68 1.89
CA CYS A 181 -9.41 16.75 1.35
C CYS A 181 -10.00 15.64 2.24
N PHE A 182 -11.34 15.50 2.20
CA PHE A 182 -12.03 14.19 2.22
C PHE A 182 -12.85 13.96 0.90
N PHE A 183 -12.47 14.68 -0.16
CA PHE A 183 -13.07 14.97 -1.48
C PHE A 183 -11.89 15.00 -2.54
N ILE A 184 -11.85 14.73 -3.87
CA ILE A 184 -12.68 14.08 -4.94
C ILE A 184 -11.71 13.42 -6.00
N SER A 185 -12.16 12.44 -6.81
CA SER A 185 -11.50 11.86 -8.03
C SER A 185 -10.97 12.83 -9.09
N ASP A 186 -10.14 12.32 -10.01
CA ASP A 186 -9.99 12.71 -11.43
C ASP A 186 -10.56 14.09 -11.83
N ALA A 187 -9.74 15.12 -11.71
CA ALA A 187 -10.16 16.50 -11.95
C ALA A 187 -9.00 17.43 -12.39
N ASN A 188 -9.29 18.73 -12.47
CA ASN A 188 -8.41 19.72 -13.10
C ASN A 188 -8.11 20.98 -12.26
N THR A 189 -8.98 21.43 -11.32
CA THR A 189 -8.69 22.55 -10.38
C THR A 189 -9.60 22.54 -9.12
N LEU A 190 -9.48 23.51 -8.17
CA LEU A 190 -9.57 23.27 -6.71
C LEU A 190 -10.00 24.43 -5.78
N GLN A 191 -10.36 24.13 -4.52
CA GLN A 191 -9.49 24.26 -3.31
C GLN A 191 -10.28 24.18 -1.98
N ASP A 192 -9.71 23.52 -0.95
CA ASP A 192 -10.23 23.29 0.42
C ASP A 192 -11.57 22.51 0.43
N CYS A 193 -11.50 21.19 0.55
CA CYS A 193 -12.52 20.29 0.01
C CYS A 193 -13.06 19.23 0.97
N MET A 194 -14.39 19.16 1.03
CA MET A 194 -15.16 18.03 1.52
C MET A 194 -16.50 17.81 0.54
N PHE A 195 -17.28 16.11 -0.87
CA PHE A 195 -18.22 15.65 -1.97
C PHE A 195 -18.03 16.10 -3.43
N THR A 196 -18.00 15.09 -4.28
CA THR A 196 -18.00 15.03 -5.75
C THR A 196 -18.78 16.14 -6.50
N SER A 197 -18.42 16.54 -7.73
CA SER A 197 -17.25 16.27 -8.59
C SER A 197 -17.24 17.21 -9.82
N HIS A 198 -16.13 17.20 -10.60
CA HIS A 198 -15.99 17.87 -11.91
C HIS A 198 -16.40 19.37 -12.00
N MET A 199 -16.00 20.22 -11.05
CA MET A 199 -16.13 21.70 -11.15
C MET A 199 -14.87 22.43 -10.68
N ASN A 200 -14.69 23.67 -11.14
CA ASN A 200 -13.51 24.51 -10.87
C ASN A 200 -13.82 25.72 -9.95
N ASN A 201 -12.84 26.08 -9.11
CA ASN A 201 -12.65 27.39 -8.45
C ASN A 201 -13.78 27.90 -7.52
N LYS A 202 -14.13 27.13 -6.48
CA LYS A 202 -14.82 27.63 -5.26
C LYS A 202 -14.29 26.96 -3.99
N ARG A 203 -14.40 27.65 -2.85
CA ARG A 203 -13.99 27.20 -1.49
C ARG A 203 -15.22 27.04 -0.58
N PHE A 204 -15.07 26.34 0.54
CA PHE A 204 -16.10 26.16 1.57
C PHE A 204 -17.42 25.56 1.04
N MET A 205 -17.30 24.53 0.20
CA MET A 205 -18.42 23.83 -0.42
C MET A 205 -18.68 22.50 0.30
N VAL A 206 -19.96 22.11 0.46
CA VAL A 206 -20.37 20.75 0.87
C VAL A 206 -21.51 20.31 -0.04
N ALA A 207 -21.35 19.22 -0.80
CA ALA A 207 -22.35 18.70 -1.75
C ALA A 207 -22.99 19.79 -2.65
N ASN A 208 -22.15 20.60 -3.31
CA ASN A 208 -22.55 21.75 -4.15
C ASN A 208 -23.30 22.90 -3.45
N MET A 209 -23.42 22.89 -2.13
CA MET A 209 -23.89 24.04 -1.32
C MET A 209 -22.69 24.87 -0.81
N GLN A 210 -22.83 26.19 -0.79
CA GLN A 210 -21.80 27.16 -0.39
C GLN A 210 -22.02 27.62 1.06
N TYR A 211 -20.95 27.62 1.87
CA TYR A 211 -20.96 28.05 3.27
C TYR A 211 -19.95 29.16 3.53
N ASP A 212 -20.02 29.76 4.73
CA ASP A 212 -18.90 30.49 5.33
C ASP A 212 -17.87 29.54 5.97
N GLU A 213 -16.74 30.08 6.39
CA GLU A 213 -15.62 29.33 6.95
C GLU A 213 -15.95 28.66 8.30
N ALA A 214 -16.72 29.31 9.16
CA ALA A 214 -17.00 28.81 10.52
C ALA A 214 -17.97 27.62 10.47
N GLU A 215 -19.03 27.72 9.68
CA GLU A 215 -19.98 26.62 9.47
C GLU A 215 -19.33 25.48 8.68
N TYR A 216 -18.49 25.77 7.67
CA TYR A 216 -17.73 24.75 6.96
C TYR A 216 -16.80 23.95 7.88
N MET A 217 -16.04 24.61 8.77
CA MET A 217 -15.17 23.93 9.72
C MET A 217 -15.96 23.10 10.73
N ARG A 218 -17.12 23.59 11.19
CA ARG A 218 -18.03 22.83 12.09
C ARG A 218 -18.56 21.55 11.41
N LEU A 219 -18.92 21.62 10.13
CA LEU A 219 -19.36 20.46 9.34
C LEU A 219 -18.21 19.48 9.08
N ARG A 220 -16.99 19.98 8.84
CA ARG A 220 -15.78 19.15 8.68
C ARG A 220 -15.47 18.33 9.93
N ASP A 221 -15.59 18.93 11.11
CA ASP A 221 -15.36 18.26 12.40
C ASP A 221 -16.30 17.06 12.62
N ILE A 222 -17.58 17.21 12.22
CA ILE A 222 -18.60 16.15 12.33
C ILE A 222 -18.25 14.97 11.42
N VAL A 223 -17.92 15.24 10.15
CA VAL A 223 -17.61 14.18 9.17
C VAL A 223 -16.30 13.47 9.50
N ALA A 224 -15.25 14.20 9.89
CA ALA A 224 -13.98 13.61 10.27
C ALA A 224 -14.12 12.65 11.47
N ARG A 225 -14.93 13.02 12.48
CA ARG A 225 -15.27 12.13 13.60
C ARG A 225 -16.08 10.93 13.14
N TRP A 226 -17.14 11.13 12.34
CA TRP A 226 -17.95 10.02 11.81
C TRP A 226 -17.13 9.00 11.03
N ILE A 227 -16.21 9.44 10.15
CA ILE A 227 -15.34 8.51 9.42
C ILE A 227 -14.44 7.71 10.37
N LEU A 228 -13.99 8.29 11.49
CA LEU A 228 -13.12 7.61 12.45
C LEU A 228 -13.85 6.71 13.47
N THR A 229 -15.15 6.89 13.69
CA THR A 229 -15.91 6.17 14.75
C THR A 229 -17.13 5.39 14.26
N GLY A 230 -17.51 5.50 12.98
CA GLY A 230 -18.53 4.67 12.31
C GLY A 230 -17.91 3.70 11.31
#